data_AF-A0A8S3EI49-F1
#
_entry.id   AF-A0A8S3EI49-F1
#
_cell.length_a   1.000
_cell.length_b   1.000
_cell.length_c   1.000
_cell.angle_alpha   90.00
_cell.angle_beta   90.00
_cell.angle_gamma   90.00
#
_symmetry.space_group_name_H-M   'P 1'
#
loop_
_entity.id
_entity.type
_entity.pdbx_description
1 polymer ?
#
loop_
_entity_poly.entity_id
_entity_poly.type
_entity_poly.pdbx_seq_one_letter_code
_entity_poly.pdbx_strand_id
1 'polypeptide(L)' 'YGRPNFAVDFQAIINEDWQMTEKRDIGVFVCGPKPLVKELQCLCIKINDHRSPNTVQFYLNKESF' A
#
# COMPACT_ATOMS: atom_id res chain seq x y z
N TYR A 1 -11.69 16.73 -9.53
CA TYR A 1 -10.33 16.78 -10.11
C TYR A 1 -9.33 17.11 -9.02
N GLY A 2 -8.19 16.41 -8.96
CA GLY A 2 -7.20 16.55 -7.89
C GLY A 2 -6.17 15.41 -7.93
N ARG A 3 -5.26 15.38 -6.95
CA ARG A 3 -4.35 14.24 -6.74
C ARG A 3 -5.01 13.22 -5.81
N PRO A 4 -4.77 11.91 -6.00
CA PRO A 4 -5.24 10.88 -5.08
C PRO A 4 -4.60 11.05 -3.69
N ASN A 5 -5.33 10.62 -2.66
CA ASN A 5 -4.80 10.52 -1.31
C ASN A 5 -4.57 9.04 -0.98
N PHE A 6 -3.42 8.53 -1.41
CA PHE A 6 -3.09 7.11 -1.28
C PHE A 6 -3.12 6.61 0.17
N ALA A 7 -2.90 7.48 1.16
CA ALA A 7 -3.02 7.08 2.56
C ALA A 7 -4.47 6.69 2.91
N VAL A 8 -5.46 7.44 2.41
CA VAL A 8 -6.88 7.11 2.61
C VAL A 8 -7.26 5.86 1.82
N ASP A 9 -6.77 5.74 0.59
CA ASP A 9 -7.06 4.57 -0.26
C ASP A 9 -6.50 3.27 0.34
N PHE A 10 -5.28 3.30 0.88
CA PHE A 10 -4.67 2.14 1.54
C PHE A 10 -5.41 1.78 2.83
N GLN A 11 -5.84 2.78 3.61
CA GLN A 11 -6.65 2.56 4.81
C GLN A 11 -8.02 1.98 4.48
N ALA A 12 -8.62 2.35 3.35
CA ALA A 12 -9.87 1.74 2.88
C ALA A 12 -9.67 0.25 2.56
N ILE A 13 -8.61 -0.12 1.83
CA ILE A 13 -8.27 -1.52 1.52
C ILE A 13 -8.08 -2.34 2.81
N ILE A 14 -7.38 -1.75 3.77
CA ILE A 14 -7.20 -2.30 5.11
C ILE A 14 -8.53 -2.51 5.83
N ASN A 15 -9.42 -1.51 5.79
CA ASN A 15 -10.65 -1.51 6.58
C ASN A 15 -11.72 -2.39 5.95
N GLU A 16 -11.69 -2.59 4.63
CA GLU A 16 -12.47 -3.62 3.94
C GLU A 16 -12.09 -5.04 4.39
N ASP A 17 -10.90 -5.20 4.99
CA ASP A 17 -10.39 -6.48 5.52
C ASP A 17 -10.95 -6.84 6.92
N TRP A 18 -11.97 -6.13 7.42
CA TRP A 18 -12.56 -6.26 8.76
C TRP A 18 -13.14 -7.63 9.14
N GLN A 19 -13.09 -8.64 8.26
CA GLN A 19 -13.56 -10.01 8.53
C GLN A 19 -12.51 -11.11 8.30
N MET A 20 -11.26 -10.77 7.98
CA MET A 20 -10.28 -11.77 7.57
C MET A 20 -9.40 -12.25 8.73
N THR A 21 -9.46 -13.55 9.01
CA THR A 21 -8.63 -14.26 10.01
C THR A 21 -7.23 -14.63 9.51
N GLU A 22 -6.87 -14.26 8.28
CA GLU A 22 -5.64 -14.71 7.61
C GLU A 22 -4.79 -13.54 7.11
N LYS A 23 -3.47 -13.74 7.13
CA LYS A 23 -2.48 -12.79 6.59
C LYS A 23 -2.70 -12.58 5.08
N ARG A 24 -2.62 -11.34 4.60
CA ARG A 24 -2.68 -11.01 3.17
C ARG A 24 -1.46 -10.21 2.74
N ASP A 25 -0.89 -10.61 1.61
CA ASP A 25 0.22 -9.90 0.96
C ASP A 25 -0.32 -9.21 -0.31
N ILE A 26 -0.26 -7.88 -0.36
CA ILE A 26 -0.82 -7.04 -1.42
C ILE A 26 0.31 -6.42 -2.25
N GLY A 27 0.33 -6.70 -3.56
CA GLY A 27 1.26 -6.07 -4.50
C GLY A 27 0.75 -4.70 -4.97
N VAL A 28 1.59 -3.67 -4.85
CA VAL A 28 1.34 -2.31 -5.35
C VAL A 28 2.24 -2.04 -6.53
N PHE A 29 1.67 -1.89 -7.72
CA PHE A 29 2.42 -1.70 -8.96
C PHE A 29 2.36 -0.24 -9.41
N VAL A 30 3.51 0.34 -9.77
CA VAL A 30 3.57 1.72 -10.26
C VAL A 30 4.59 1.87 -11.37
N CYS A 31 4.15 2.53 -12.46
CA CYS A 31 5.01 3.03 -13.52
C CYS A 31 4.76 4.55 -13.67
N GLY A 32 5.71 5.36 -13.22
CA GLY A 32 5.52 6.81 -13.17
C GLY A 32 6.70 7.60 -12.62
N PRO A 33 6.52 8.90 -12.37
CA PRO A 33 7.58 9.78 -11.92
C PRO A 33 8.21 9.30 -10.61
N LYS A 34 9.54 9.46 -10.47
CA LYS A 34 10.29 9.07 -9.27
C LYS A 34 9.67 9.57 -7.94
N PRO A 35 9.13 10.81 -7.84
CA PRO A 35 8.48 11.27 -6.62
C PRO A 35 7.27 10.42 -6.22
N LEU A 36 6.42 10.05 -7.18
CA LEU A 36 5.24 9.21 -6.94
C LEU A 36 5.64 7.81 -6.47
N VAL A 37 6.64 7.21 -7.12
CA VAL A 37 7.16 5.90 -6.72
C VAL A 37 7.66 5.94 -5.28
N LYS A 38 8.42 6.97 -4.90
CA LYS A 38 8.91 7.15 -3.52
C LYS A 38 7.78 7.37 -2.51
N GLU A 39 6.77 8.14 -2.87
CA GLU A 39 5.61 8.39 -2.02
C GLU A 39 4.89 7.08 -1.68
N LEU A 40 4.56 6.28 -2.69
CA LEU A 40 3.94 4.97 -2.51
C LEU A 40 4.84 4.00 -1.73
N GLN A 41 6.15 4.02 -1.99
CA GLN A 41 7.11 3.17 -1.26
C GLN A 41 7.13 3.50 0.23
N CYS A 42 7.20 4.79 0.58
CA CYS A 42 7.17 5.25 1.96
C CYS A 42 5.86 4.88 2.66
N LEU A 43 4.72 4.94 1.94
CA LEU A 43 3.43 4.54 2.49
C LEU A 43 3.37 3.03 2.79
N CYS A 44 3.80 2.19 1.86
CA CYS A 44 3.85 0.73 2.06
C CYS A 44 4.69 0.38 3.30
N ILE A 45 5.90 0.96 3.41
CA ILE A 45 6.80 0.72 4.55
C ILE A 45 6.15 1.19 5.85
N LYS A 46 5.61 2.40 5.90
CA LYS A 46 4.99 2.96 7.11
C LYS A 46 3.83 2.11 7.62
N ILE A 47 3.00 1.60 6.71
CA ILE A 47 1.85 0.77 7.05
C ILE A 47 2.30 -0.59 7.58
N ASN A 48 3.27 -1.23 6.90
CA ASN A 48 3.79 -2.52 7.33
C ASN A 48 4.51 -2.45 8.68
N ASP A 49 5.23 -1.36 8.96
CA ASP A 49 5.95 -1.14 10.22
C ASP A 49 5.00 -0.91 11.42
N HIS A 50 3.89 -0.19 11.21
CA HIS A 50 2.90 0.04 12.27
C HIS A 50 1.99 -1.16 12.54
N ARG A 51 2.00 -2.19 11.68
CA ARG A 51 1.10 -3.34 11.78
C ARG A 51 1.83 -4.61 12.13
N SER A 52 1.09 -5.52 12.78
CA SER A 52 1.58 -6.88 13.00
C SER A 52 1.81 -7.59 11.67
N PRO A 53 2.91 -8.34 11.51
CA PRO A 53 3.25 -9.04 10.26
C PRO A 53 2.25 -10.15 9.88
N ASN A 54 1.37 -10.53 10.80
CA ASN A 54 0.30 -11.52 10.59
C ASN A 54 -0.98 -10.91 9.99
N THR A 55 -0.95 -9.65 9.59
CA THR A 55 -2.09 -8.94 8.99
C THR A 55 -1.79 -8.59 7.53
N VAL A 56 -2.47 -7.59 6.98
CA VAL A 56 -2.19 -7.07 5.63
C VAL A 56 -0.78 -6.47 5.55
N GLN A 57 -0.03 -6.86 4.53
CA GLN A 57 1.28 -6.32 4.18
C GLN A 57 1.27 -5.82 2.73
N PHE A 58 1.84 -4.66 2.48
CA PHE A 58 1.93 -4.06 1.15
C PHE A 58 3.35 -4.14 0.59
N TYR A 59 3.49 -4.55 -0.67
CA TYR A 59 4.77 -4.72 -1.36
C TYR A 59 4.77 -3.88 -2.64
N LEU A 60 5.62 -2.86 -2.68
CA LEU A 60 5.73 -2.01 -3.85
C LEU A 60 6.63 -2.63 -4.92
N ASN A 61 6.06 -2.85 -6.10
CA ASN A 61 6.77 -3.22 -7.31
C ASN A 61 6.87 -2.00 -8.22
N LYS A 62 8.09 -1.49 -8.38
CA LYS A 62 8.38 -0.47 -9.38
C LYS A 62 8.51 -1.16 -10.73
N GLU A 63 7.62 -0.85 -11.65
CA GLU A 63 7.68 -1.37 -13.01
C GLU A 63 8.16 -0.30 -14.00
N SER A 64 8.66 -0.77 -15.13
CA SER A 64 9.13 0.07 -16.24
C SER A 64 8.73 -0.64 -17.52
N PHE A 65 7.48 -0.41 -17.92
CA PHE A 65 6.85 -0.95 -19.12
C PHE A 65 7.27 -0.19 -20.38
#